data_AF-A0A917TGD0-F1
#
_entry.id   AF-A0A917TGD0-F1
#
_cell.length_a   1.000
_cell.length_b   1.000
_cell.length_c   1.000
_cell.angle_alpha   90.00
_cell.angle_beta   90.00
_cell.angle_gamma   90.00
#
_symmetry.space_group_name_H-M   'P 1'
#
loop_
_entity.id
_entity.type
_entity.pdbx_description
1 polymer ?
#
loop_
_entity_poly.entity_id
_entity_poly.type
_entity_poly.pdbx_seq_one_letter_code
_entity_poly.pdbx_strand_id
1 'polypeptide(L)'
;MPVETPTTTARTGPTGPVPPVPAGSSAPRPDQVPPAAAATRFPRRPASAQSGADTPGRGHATVAFSAVGSACSGLLEGGRGVAGAASAAFLPGRRRDQPAGAPVEIRTVCGQDATDRAGAAEYLDLALNTVRMISSPAQRARTGFPAPLPERVDGRDWFALTDLDAYRAAQPRPEAAPPPTGDPDRLIDLTEFAELRGVDPGTMRGYVKLSLNDWDEHRDGYLPYPDETKPARNGHVYRWKHARAVAWVFPEQRRTGGRTPGRAPTVADLESVLADAGDTPLKNREIAAELTRRLGRPVSLQIVQRLNRKRREPDAADSGDI
;
A
#
# COMPACT_ATOMS: atom_id res chain seq x y z
N MET A 1 -36.59 -25.83 52.31
CA MET A 1 -35.18 -26.22 52.20
C MET A 1 -34.34 -25.01 52.58
N PRO A 2 -33.41 -25.16 53.54
CA PRO A 2 -32.83 -24.06 54.30
C PRO A 2 -31.82 -23.23 53.52
N VAL A 3 -31.69 -22.00 54.02
CA VAL A 3 -30.80 -20.92 53.64
C VAL A 3 -29.42 -21.20 54.23
N GLU A 4 -28.36 -21.19 53.42
CA GLU A 4 -26.98 -21.17 53.92
C GLU A 4 -26.15 -20.12 53.16
N THR A 5 -25.83 -19.05 53.89
CA THR A 5 -24.77 -18.08 53.57
C THR A 5 -23.45 -18.52 54.17
N PRO A 6 -22.32 -18.41 53.43
CA PRO A 6 -21.00 -18.23 54.03
C PRO A 6 -20.50 -16.80 53.77
N THR A 7 -20.42 -15.94 54.79
CA THR A 7 -19.32 -15.80 55.77
C THR A 7 -18.01 -15.30 55.15
N THR A 8 -17.84 -13.99 55.30
CA THR A 8 -16.61 -13.20 55.24
C THR A 8 -15.49 -13.79 56.09
N THR A 9 -14.27 -13.86 55.56
CA THR A 9 -13.05 -13.86 56.37
C THR A 9 -12.02 -12.97 55.70
N ALA A 10 -11.78 -11.82 56.32
CA ALA A 10 -10.73 -10.88 55.99
C ALA A 10 -9.37 -11.49 56.36
N ARG A 11 -8.41 -11.44 55.44
CA ARG A 11 -7.02 -11.87 55.67
C ARG A 11 -6.12 -10.64 55.72
N THR A 12 -5.78 -10.23 56.94
CA THR A 12 -4.78 -9.22 57.25
C THR A 12 -3.39 -9.83 57.03
N GLY A 13 -2.64 -9.30 56.05
CA GLY A 13 -1.24 -9.68 55.80
C GLY A 13 -0.27 -8.72 56.50
N PRO A 14 0.81 -9.22 57.13
CA PRO A 14 1.71 -8.43 57.97
C PRO A 14 2.69 -7.56 57.16
N THR A 15 2.89 -6.34 57.67
CA THR A 15 3.88 -5.35 57.28
C THR A 15 5.30 -5.88 57.55
N GLY A 16 6.04 -6.17 56.49
CA GLY A 16 7.48 -6.47 56.55
C GLY A 16 8.33 -5.20 56.52
N PRO A 17 9.50 -5.17 57.19
CA PRO A 17 10.33 -3.98 57.35
C PRO A 17 11.04 -3.56 56.04
N VAL A 18 11.06 -2.25 55.84
CA VAL A 18 11.71 -1.51 54.76
C VAL A 18 13.25 -1.63 54.88
N PRO A 19 13.98 -2.05 53.83
CA PRO A 19 15.44 -1.98 53.82
C PRO A 19 15.92 -0.52 53.62
N PRO A 20 17.04 -0.12 54.27
CA PRO A 20 17.56 1.24 54.21
C PRO A 20 18.16 1.59 52.84
N VAL A 21 17.85 2.82 52.42
CA VAL A 21 18.40 3.53 51.26
C VAL A 21 19.88 3.85 51.51
N PRO A 22 20.82 3.44 50.63
CA PRO A 22 22.15 4.02 50.65
C PRO A 22 22.12 5.43 50.06
N ALA A 23 22.46 6.41 50.90
CA ALA A 23 22.78 7.77 50.50
C ALA A 23 24.20 7.83 49.90
N GLY A 24 24.35 8.60 48.83
CA GLY A 24 25.61 8.88 48.14
C GLY A 24 25.52 8.47 46.66
N SER A 25 25.93 9.25 45.68
CA SER A 25 26.75 10.45 45.69
C SER A 25 26.67 11.08 44.29
N SER A 26 26.57 12.41 44.25
CA SER A 26 27.16 13.31 43.24
C SER A 26 26.78 13.17 41.76
N ALA A 27 26.02 14.15 41.27
CA ALA A 27 26.17 14.71 39.92
C ALA A 27 26.89 16.07 40.03
N PRO A 28 27.32 16.71 38.92
CA PRO A 28 28.27 16.25 37.90
C PRO A 28 29.49 17.21 37.81
N ARG A 29 30.65 16.73 37.36
CA ARG A 29 31.77 17.61 36.93
C ARG A 29 31.72 17.84 35.42
N PRO A 30 31.82 19.10 34.95
CA PRO A 30 32.09 19.42 33.55
C PRO A 30 33.58 19.20 33.27
N ASP A 31 33.94 19.20 31.98
CA ASP A 31 35.30 19.05 31.45
C ASP A 31 35.84 17.62 31.38
N GLN A 32 35.58 16.98 30.25
CA GLN A 32 36.65 16.31 29.49
C GLN A 32 36.22 16.10 28.04
N VAL A 33 36.71 17.00 27.18
CA VAL A 33 36.89 16.78 25.75
C VAL A 33 38.13 15.91 25.57
N PRO A 34 38.06 14.85 24.77
CA PRO A 34 39.24 14.39 24.03
C PRO A 34 39.03 14.37 22.51
N PRO A 35 40.13 14.37 21.75
CA PRO A 35 40.25 15.10 20.48
C PRO A 35 39.87 14.31 19.23
N ALA A 36 39.61 15.09 18.18
CA ALA A 36 39.63 14.69 16.80
C ALA A 36 40.95 14.00 16.41
N ALA A 37 40.86 12.84 15.75
CA ALA A 37 41.55 12.52 14.50
C ALA A 37 41.43 11.02 14.19
N ALA A 38 40.89 10.70 13.02
CA ALA A 38 41.56 9.81 12.05
C ALA A 38 40.65 9.68 10.82
N ALA A 39 41.04 10.38 9.77
CA ALA A 39 40.50 10.23 8.43
C ALA A 39 40.63 8.79 7.96
N THR A 40 39.54 8.16 7.55
CA THR A 40 39.60 6.96 6.70
C THR A 40 39.05 7.28 5.32
N ARG A 41 39.96 7.11 4.36
CA ARG A 41 39.84 7.37 2.93
C ARG A 41 38.65 6.62 2.32
N PHE A 42 37.87 7.35 1.53
CA PHE A 42 37.01 6.80 0.49
C PHE A 42 37.87 6.21 -0.65
N PRO A 43 37.60 4.98 -1.14
CA PRO A 43 38.03 4.62 -2.47
C PRO A 43 37.12 5.31 -3.50
N ARG A 44 37.77 6.11 -4.35
CA ARG A 44 37.23 6.64 -5.61
C ARG A 44 36.70 5.49 -6.47
N ARG A 45 35.47 5.64 -6.96
CA ARG A 45 34.92 4.87 -8.07
C ARG A 45 35.44 5.48 -9.38
N PRO A 46 36.25 4.79 -10.20
CA PRO A 46 36.58 5.30 -11.52
C PRO A 46 35.42 5.11 -12.50
N ALA A 47 35.36 6.07 -13.41
CA ALA A 47 34.45 6.14 -14.54
C ALA A 47 34.86 5.20 -15.67
N SER A 48 33.86 4.92 -16.50
CA SER A 48 33.81 4.31 -17.83
C SER A 48 35.05 4.42 -18.73
N ALA A 49 35.37 3.32 -19.45
CA ALA A 49 35.85 3.30 -20.84
C ALA A 49 35.70 1.87 -21.42
N GLN A 50 34.93 1.67 -22.51
CA GLN A 50 35.37 1.33 -23.89
C GLN A 50 35.90 -0.12 -24.05
N SER A 51 35.23 -1.03 -24.77
CA SER A 51 35.10 -1.19 -26.24
C SER A 51 36.22 -2.05 -26.87
N GLY A 52 35.81 -3.04 -27.67
CA GLY A 52 36.63 -3.93 -28.53
C GLY A 52 36.91 -5.31 -27.91
N ALA A 53 36.94 -6.46 -28.60
CA ALA A 53 36.57 -6.90 -29.95
C ALA A 53 36.61 -8.46 -29.94
N ASP A 54 36.04 -9.06 -30.99
CA ASP A 54 36.32 -10.41 -31.56
C ASP A 54 35.80 -11.73 -30.93
N THR A 55 34.76 -12.25 -31.60
CA THR A 55 34.40 -13.61 -32.09
C THR A 55 35.60 -14.53 -32.48
N PRO A 56 35.51 -15.88 -32.76
CA PRO A 56 34.41 -16.88 -32.68
C PRO A 56 34.73 -18.16 -31.89
N GLY A 57 33.71 -18.99 -31.61
CA GLY A 57 33.88 -20.35 -31.09
C GLY A 57 32.67 -21.26 -31.30
N ARG A 58 32.67 -21.94 -32.44
CA ARG A 58 31.73 -22.96 -32.94
C ARG A 58 31.60 -24.16 -31.98
N GLY A 59 30.39 -24.63 -31.72
CA GLY A 59 30.14 -25.88 -30.98
C GLY A 59 28.73 -26.41 -31.26
N HIS A 60 28.64 -27.43 -32.09
CA HIS A 60 27.43 -28.08 -32.56
C HIS A 60 26.76 -28.91 -31.44
N ALA A 61 25.43 -28.85 -31.35
CA ALA A 61 24.64 -29.99 -30.87
C ALA A 61 23.26 -29.97 -31.55
N THR A 62 23.16 -30.83 -32.56
CA THR A 62 21.97 -31.21 -33.30
C THR A 62 20.99 -31.95 -32.38
N VAL A 63 19.74 -31.51 -32.30
CA VAL A 63 18.62 -32.40 -31.94
C VAL A 63 17.55 -32.22 -32.99
N ALA A 64 17.35 -33.29 -33.75
CA ALA A 64 16.30 -33.44 -34.73
C ALA A 64 14.94 -33.61 -34.01
N PHE A 65 13.93 -32.88 -34.47
CA PHE A 65 12.55 -33.33 -34.32
C PHE A 65 11.86 -33.15 -35.67
N SER A 66 11.46 -34.29 -36.23
CA SER A 66 10.72 -34.39 -37.48
C SER A 66 9.35 -33.77 -37.34
N ALA A 67 8.98 -33.06 -38.41
CA ALA A 67 7.69 -32.44 -38.64
C ALA A 67 6.58 -33.47 -38.87
N VAL A 68 5.36 -33.10 -38.45
CA VAL A 68 4.15 -33.33 -39.24
C VAL A 68 3.49 -31.96 -39.36
N GLY A 69 3.42 -31.46 -40.60
CA GLY A 69 2.96 -30.12 -40.90
C GLY A 69 1.44 -29.99 -40.91
N SER A 70 0.98 -28.74 -40.83
CA SER A 70 0.08 -28.20 -41.85
C SER A 70 0.20 -26.69 -41.88
N ALA A 71 0.38 -26.17 -43.08
CA ALA A 71 0.67 -24.79 -43.40
C ALA A 71 -0.61 -23.97 -43.59
N CYS A 72 -0.57 -22.70 -43.19
CA CYS A 72 -1.15 -21.61 -43.97
C CYS A 72 -0.28 -20.36 -43.76
N SER A 73 0.52 -20.07 -44.78
CA SER A 73 1.23 -18.80 -44.96
C SER A 73 0.23 -17.66 -45.13
N GLY A 74 0.50 -16.55 -44.46
CA GLY A 74 -0.16 -15.26 -44.65
C GLY A 74 0.85 -14.15 -44.41
N LEU A 75 1.60 -13.85 -45.46
CA LEU A 75 2.62 -12.81 -45.58
C LEU A 75 1.93 -11.43 -45.60
N LEU A 76 2.24 -10.54 -44.65
CA LEU A 76 2.11 -9.10 -44.85
C LEU A 76 3.33 -8.40 -44.26
N GLU A 77 4.10 -7.85 -45.18
CA GLU A 77 5.35 -7.12 -45.03
C GLU A 77 5.05 -5.61 -45.05
N GLY A 78 5.72 -4.86 -44.18
CA GLY A 78 6.03 -3.44 -44.39
C GLY A 78 4.93 -2.40 -44.10
N GLY A 79 5.03 -1.73 -42.95
CA GLY A 79 4.27 -0.50 -42.70
C GLY A 79 4.70 0.20 -41.42
N ARG A 80 5.51 1.26 -41.55
CA ARG A 80 5.98 2.15 -40.48
C ARG A 80 4.84 2.57 -39.54
N GLY A 81 4.94 2.18 -38.27
CA GLY A 81 4.10 2.67 -37.17
C GLY A 81 4.98 3.33 -36.11
N VAL A 82 4.89 4.65 -36.02
CA VAL A 82 5.60 5.49 -35.07
C VAL A 82 5.26 5.07 -33.64
N ALA A 83 6.29 4.84 -32.82
CA ALA A 83 6.14 4.56 -31.39
C ALA A 83 5.53 5.78 -30.67
N GLY A 84 4.20 5.81 -30.59
CA GLY A 84 3.47 6.67 -29.69
C GLY A 84 3.59 6.14 -28.28
N ALA A 85 4.62 6.56 -27.55
CA ALA A 85 4.70 6.41 -26.10
C ALA A 85 3.60 7.26 -25.45
N ALA A 86 2.39 6.72 -25.39
CA ALA A 86 1.36 7.23 -24.49
C ALA A 86 1.66 6.67 -23.09
N SER A 87 2.49 7.40 -22.35
CA SER A 87 2.51 7.35 -20.89
C SER A 87 1.11 7.71 -20.39
N ALA A 88 0.26 6.69 -20.21
CA ALA A 88 -0.98 6.84 -19.46
C ALA A 88 -0.60 7.01 -18.00
N ALA A 89 -0.45 8.27 -17.60
CA ALA A 89 -0.30 8.69 -16.23
C ALA A 89 -1.38 8.03 -15.38
N PHE A 90 -0.89 7.29 -14.39
CA PHE A 90 -1.63 6.68 -13.30
C PHE A 90 -2.47 7.77 -12.60
N LEU A 91 -3.77 7.80 -12.88
CA LEU A 91 -4.75 8.63 -12.17
C LEU A 91 -5.48 7.76 -11.15
N PRO A 92 -5.20 7.91 -9.83
CA PRO A 92 -6.04 7.30 -8.80
C PRO A 92 -7.34 8.12 -8.70
N GLY A 93 -8.50 7.48 -8.90
CA GLY A 93 -9.78 8.09 -8.51
C GLY A 93 -10.89 8.14 -9.56
N ARG A 94 -11.03 7.11 -10.40
CA ARG A 94 -12.35 6.75 -10.94
C ARG A 94 -12.66 5.30 -10.57
N ARG A 95 -13.22 5.09 -9.38
CA ARG A 95 -14.25 4.06 -9.25
C ARG A 95 -15.38 4.56 -10.13
N ARG A 96 -15.44 4.06 -11.37
CA ARG A 96 -16.73 4.02 -12.05
C ARG A 96 -17.62 3.22 -11.11
N ASP A 97 -18.79 3.78 -10.81
CA ASP A 97 -19.93 3.01 -10.34
C ASP A 97 -20.13 1.87 -11.35
N GLN A 98 -19.48 0.75 -11.06
CA GLN A 98 -19.70 -0.49 -11.76
C GLN A 98 -20.95 -1.05 -11.10
N PRO A 99 -22.06 -1.21 -11.83
CA PRO A 99 -23.31 -1.67 -11.24
C PRO A 99 -23.03 -2.96 -10.49
N ALA A 100 -23.46 -2.98 -9.23
CA ALA A 100 -23.44 -4.18 -8.42
C ALA A 100 -24.26 -5.27 -9.13
N GLY A 101 -23.62 -6.42 -9.38
CA GLY A 101 -24.32 -7.67 -9.68
C GLY A 101 -24.88 -7.80 -11.09
N ALA A 102 -24.03 -7.81 -12.11
CA ALA A 102 -24.34 -8.72 -13.22
C ALA A 102 -24.07 -10.13 -12.68
N PRO A 103 -25.05 -11.05 -12.65
CA PRO A 103 -24.82 -12.40 -12.13
C PRO A 103 -23.65 -13.04 -12.86
N VAL A 104 -22.77 -13.71 -12.10
CA VAL A 104 -21.65 -14.50 -12.64
C VAL A 104 -22.16 -15.33 -13.81
N GLU A 105 -21.69 -14.98 -15.01
CA GLU A 105 -22.10 -15.66 -16.23
C GLU A 105 -21.29 -16.95 -16.35
N ILE A 106 -21.84 -18.05 -15.85
CA ILE A 106 -21.27 -19.39 -15.98
C ILE A 106 -21.78 -19.98 -17.30
N ARG A 107 -20.86 -20.35 -18.19
CA ARG A 107 -21.17 -21.07 -19.42
C ARG A 107 -20.26 -22.28 -19.54
N THR A 108 -20.78 -23.35 -20.12
CA THR A 108 -19.96 -24.51 -20.48
C THR A 108 -19.23 -24.22 -21.79
N VAL A 109 -17.91 -24.07 -21.74
CA VAL A 109 -17.02 -23.84 -22.89
C VAL A 109 -16.04 -25.00 -22.98
N CYS A 110 -15.91 -25.63 -24.15
CA CYS A 110 -15.12 -26.85 -24.34
C CYS A 110 -15.46 -27.99 -23.34
N GLY A 111 -16.72 -28.10 -22.91
CA GLY A 111 -17.15 -29.12 -21.93
C GLY A 111 -16.76 -28.82 -20.48
N GLN A 112 -16.24 -27.63 -20.19
CA GLN A 112 -15.89 -27.19 -18.84
C GLN A 112 -16.73 -25.98 -18.45
N ASP A 113 -17.15 -25.92 -17.19
CA ASP A 113 -17.81 -24.73 -16.65
C ASP A 113 -16.78 -23.61 -16.53
N ALA A 114 -17.06 -22.52 -17.24
CA ALA A 114 -16.17 -21.40 -17.39
C ALA A 114 -16.91 -20.09 -17.13
N THR A 115 -16.14 -19.08 -16.73
CA THR A 115 -16.61 -17.73 -16.51
C THR A 115 -15.75 -16.73 -17.28
N ASP A 116 -16.32 -15.58 -17.62
CA ASP A 116 -15.57 -14.47 -18.19
C ASP A 116 -14.69 -13.76 -17.14
N ARG A 117 -13.95 -12.72 -17.56
CA ARG A 117 -13.11 -11.93 -16.64
C ARG A 117 -13.89 -11.23 -15.53
N ALA A 118 -15.14 -10.87 -15.76
CA ALA A 118 -15.98 -10.22 -14.75
C ALA A 118 -16.38 -11.23 -13.68
N GLY A 119 -16.89 -12.39 -14.09
CA GLY A 119 -17.23 -13.44 -13.16
C GLY A 119 -16.01 -14.06 -12.46
N ALA A 120 -14.84 -14.13 -13.10
CA ALA A 120 -13.60 -14.52 -12.41
C ALA A 120 -13.19 -13.52 -11.31
N ALA A 121 -13.48 -12.23 -11.49
CA ALA A 121 -13.22 -11.20 -10.49
C ALA A 121 -14.16 -11.35 -9.29
N GLU A 122 -15.44 -11.61 -9.53
CA GLU A 122 -16.40 -11.90 -8.47
C GLU A 122 -16.07 -13.21 -7.74
N TYR A 123 -15.72 -14.27 -8.49
CA TYR A 123 -15.40 -15.60 -7.96
C TYR A 123 -14.20 -15.58 -7.00
N LEU A 124 -13.16 -14.80 -7.34
CA LEU A 124 -11.94 -14.69 -6.54
C LEU A 124 -11.98 -13.56 -5.49
N ASP A 125 -13.08 -12.81 -5.39
CA ASP A 125 -13.19 -11.59 -4.57
C ASP A 125 -12.06 -10.57 -4.86
N LEU A 126 -11.78 -10.37 -6.15
CA LEU A 126 -10.76 -9.45 -6.65
C LEU A 126 -11.40 -8.31 -7.46
N ALA A 127 -10.76 -7.14 -7.46
CA ALA A 127 -11.18 -6.07 -8.35
C ALA A 127 -10.99 -6.48 -9.82
N LEU A 128 -11.96 -6.17 -10.69
CA LEU A 128 -11.89 -6.48 -12.12
C LEU A 128 -10.61 -5.99 -12.80
N ASN A 129 -10.12 -4.80 -12.41
CA ASN A 129 -8.87 -4.28 -12.96
C ASN A 129 -7.65 -5.13 -12.58
N THR A 130 -7.65 -5.69 -11.37
CA THR A 130 -6.62 -6.63 -10.92
C THR A 130 -6.66 -7.89 -11.75
N VAL A 131 -7.84 -8.49 -11.96
CA VAL A 131 -8.01 -9.67 -12.82
C VAL A 131 -7.51 -9.40 -14.24
N ARG A 132 -7.89 -8.27 -14.86
CA ARG A 132 -7.40 -7.88 -16.19
C ARG A 132 -5.89 -7.78 -16.29
N MET A 133 -5.25 -7.27 -15.24
CA MET A 133 -3.79 -7.15 -15.17
C MET A 133 -3.13 -8.52 -15.04
N ILE A 134 -3.57 -9.35 -14.08
CA ILE A 134 -2.94 -10.65 -13.78
C ILE A 134 -3.25 -11.71 -14.84
N SER A 135 -4.40 -11.62 -15.53
CA SER A 135 -4.78 -12.52 -16.63
C SER A 135 -4.02 -12.23 -17.94
N SER A 136 -3.25 -11.15 -18.00
CA SER A 136 -2.44 -10.80 -19.18
C SER A 136 -1.28 -11.80 -19.37
N PRO A 137 -0.90 -12.16 -20.61
CA PRO A 137 0.13 -13.17 -20.86
C PRO A 137 1.45 -12.92 -20.11
N ALA A 138 1.88 -11.65 -19.99
CA ALA A 138 3.10 -11.27 -19.29
C ALA A 138 3.01 -11.47 -17.77
N GLN A 139 1.85 -11.24 -17.16
CA GLN A 139 1.67 -11.36 -15.71
C GLN A 139 1.28 -12.77 -15.28
N ARG A 140 0.66 -13.58 -16.14
CA ARG A 140 0.31 -14.97 -15.82
C ARG A 140 1.52 -15.80 -15.42
N ALA A 141 2.63 -15.69 -16.16
CA ALA A 141 3.86 -16.41 -15.85
C ALA A 141 4.43 -16.08 -14.46
N ARG A 142 4.16 -14.87 -13.94
CA ARG A 142 4.62 -14.43 -12.62
C ARG A 142 3.62 -14.76 -11.51
N THR A 143 2.33 -14.66 -11.80
CA THR A 143 1.25 -14.79 -10.79
C THR A 143 0.71 -16.20 -10.67
N GLY A 144 0.96 -17.06 -11.67
CA GLY A 144 0.34 -18.38 -11.77
C GLY A 144 -1.14 -18.33 -12.18
N PHE A 145 -1.64 -17.18 -12.63
CA PHE A 145 -3.04 -17.04 -13.03
C PHE A 145 -3.34 -17.91 -14.27
N PRO A 146 -4.47 -18.64 -14.30
CA PRO A 146 -4.73 -19.63 -15.33
C PRO A 146 -4.84 -19.03 -16.73
N ALA A 147 -4.48 -19.85 -17.72
CA ALA A 147 -4.69 -19.48 -19.11
C ALA A 147 -6.19 -19.52 -19.44
N PRO A 148 -6.70 -18.62 -20.29
CA PRO A 148 -8.05 -18.74 -20.79
C PRO A 148 -8.18 -19.99 -21.66
N LEU A 149 -9.41 -20.49 -21.78
CA LEU A 149 -9.75 -21.57 -22.69
C LEU A 149 -9.41 -21.18 -24.14
N PRO A 150 -9.02 -22.16 -24.99
CA PRO A 150 -8.58 -21.89 -26.36
C PRO A 150 -9.72 -21.35 -27.24
N GLU A 151 -10.96 -21.71 -26.93
CA GLU A 151 -12.15 -21.22 -27.61
C GLU A 151 -12.62 -19.90 -27.01
N ARG A 152 -12.70 -18.88 -27.87
CA ARG A 152 -13.24 -17.56 -27.50
C ARG A 152 -14.71 -17.49 -27.88
N VAL A 153 -15.59 -17.54 -26.89
CA VAL A 153 -17.02 -17.30 -27.08
C VAL A 153 -17.28 -15.80 -27.00
N ASP A 154 -17.97 -15.24 -28.00
CA ASP A 154 -18.29 -13.81 -28.14
C ASP A 154 -17.06 -12.88 -28.14
N GLY A 155 -15.91 -13.38 -28.60
CA GLY A 155 -14.64 -12.63 -28.60
C GLY A 155 -14.07 -12.36 -27.20
N ARG A 156 -14.64 -12.98 -26.16
CA ARG A 156 -14.18 -12.86 -24.77
C ARG A 156 -13.28 -14.03 -24.40
N ASP A 157 -12.38 -13.77 -23.46
CA ASP A 157 -11.56 -14.81 -22.84
C ASP A 157 -12.36 -15.44 -21.68
N TRP A 158 -12.48 -16.77 -21.70
CA TRP A 158 -13.17 -17.57 -20.70
C TRP A 158 -12.18 -18.37 -19.85
N PHE A 159 -12.44 -18.52 -18.56
CA PHE A 159 -11.58 -19.22 -17.61
C PHE A 159 -12.36 -20.35 -16.96
N ALA A 160 -11.80 -21.56 -16.95
CA ALA A 160 -12.41 -22.70 -16.29
C ALA A 160 -12.50 -22.46 -14.78
N LEU A 161 -13.65 -22.75 -14.18
CA LEU A 161 -13.86 -22.60 -12.74
C LEU A 161 -12.90 -23.48 -11.93
N THR A 162 -12.62 -24.70 -12.41
CA THR A 162 -11.66 -25.62 -11.78
C THR A 162 -10.26 -25.04 -11.69
N ASP A 163 -9.83 -24.29 -12.70
CA ASP A 163 -8.51 -23.66 -12.72
C ASP A 163 -8.47 -22.43 -11.81
N LEU A 164 -9.58 -21.71 -11.69
CA LEU A 164 -9.73 -20.62 -10.72
C LEU A 164 -9.72 -21.14 -9.28
N ASP A 165 -10.30 -22.31 -9.02
CA ASP A 165 -10.21 -23.00 -7.72
C ASP A 165 -8.78 -23.42 -7.38
N ALA A 166 -8.08 -24.04 -8.35
CA ALA A 166 -6.67 -24.40 -8.18
C ALA A 166 -5.81 -23.16 -7.91
N TYR A 167 -6.05 -22.07 -8.64
CA TYR A 167 -5.40 -20.79 -8.40
C TYR A 167 -5.67 -20.27 -6.99
N ARG A 168 -6.94 -20.27 -6.56
CA ARG A 168 -7.35 -19.83 -5.22
C ARG A 168 -6.70 -20.67 -4.11
N ALA A 169 -6.61 -21.98 -4.30
CA ALA A 169 -5.97 -22.90 -3.36
C ALA A 169 -4.44 -22.73 -3.31
N ALA A 170 -3.81 -22.39 -4.43
CA ALA A 170 -2.37 -22.14 -4.50
C ALA A 170 -1.96 -20.76 -3.95
N GLN A 171 -2.89 -19.80 -3.89
CA GLN A 171 -2.58 -18.50 -3.28
C GLN A 171 -2.34 -18.67 -1.77
N PRO A 172 -1.23 -18.13 -1.23
CA PRO A 172 -1.02 -18.10 0.21
C PRO A 172 -2.17 -17.31 0.83
N ARG A 173 -3.09 -18.01 1.50
CA ARG A 173 -4.20 -17.37 2.19
C ARG A 173 -3.59 -16.48 3.28
N PRO A 174 -3.80 -15.15 3.26
CA PRO A 174 -3.32 -14.28 4.32
C PRO A 174 -4.25 -14.41 5.54
N GLU A 175 -4.40 -15.63 6.05
CA GLU A 175 -4.87 -15.88 7.41
C GLU A 175 -3.63 -15.91 8.29
N ALA A 176 -2.96 -14.77 8.37
CA ALA A 176 -1.88 -14.60 9.33
C ALA A 176 -2.55 -14.58 10.71
N ALA A 177 -2.61 -15.75 11.34
CA ALA A 177 -2.95 -15.86 12.75
C ALA A 177 -1.97 -14.97 13.53
N PRO A 178 -2.44 -14.24 14.57
CA PRO A 178 -1.54 -13.46 15.41
C PRO A 178 -0.44 -14.40 15.94
N PRO A 179 0.84 -13.98 15.90
CA PRO A 179 1.92 -14.82 16.40
C PRO A 179 1.69 -15.13 17.89
N PRO A 180 2.20 -16.28 18.38
CA PRO A 180 2.09 -16.63 19.79
C PRO A 180 2.62 -15.49 20.65
N THR A 181 1.85 -15.16 21.69
CA THR A 181 2.02 -13.95 22.49
C THR A 181 3.37 -13.98 23.22
N GLY A 182 4.37 -13.29 22.67
CA GLY A 182 5.54 -12.87 23.42
C GLY A 182 5.16 -11.85 24.51
N ASP A 183 6.13 -11.44 25.33
CA ASP A 183 5.93 -10.40 26.35
C ASP A 183 5.22 -9.17 25.75
N PRO A 184 3.99 -8.83 26.21
CA PRO A 184 3.17 -7.77 25.61
C PRO A 184 3.79 -6.38 25.78
N ASP A 185 4.57 -6.18 26.85
CA ASP A 185 5.20 -4.91 27.19
C ASP A 185 6.60 -4.74 26.59
N ARG A 186 7.13 -5.80 25.96
CA ARG A 186 8.40 -5.71 25.22
C ARG A 186 8.31 -4.64 24.15
N LEU A 187 9.27 -3.73 24.17
CA LEU A 187 9.45 -2.76 23.10
C LEU A 187 10.09 -3.43 21.88
N ILE A 188 9.40 -3.37 20.75
CA ILE A 188 9.90 -3.82 19.45
C ILE A 188 10.33 -2.62 18.62
N ASP A 189 11.32 -2.84 17.76
CA ASP A 189 11.79 -1.83 16.82
C ASP A 189 11.03 -1.88 15.47
N LEU A 190 11.42 -0.99 14.56
CA LEU A 190 10.80 -0.89 13.24
C LEU A 190 10.97 -2.17 12.40
N THR A 191 12.08 -2.88 12.58
CA THR A 191 12.39 -4.10 11.82
C THR A 191 11.50 -5.23 12.29
N GLU A 192 11.40 -5.44 13.60
CA GLU A 192 10.50 -6.42 14.20
C GLU A 192 9.03 -6.12 13.88
N PHE A 193 8.64 -4.84 13.86
CA PHE A 193 7.28 -4.45 13.45
C PHE A 193 7.04 -4.72 11.95
N ALA A 194 8.05 -4.54 11.09
CA ALA A 194 7.95 -4.87 9.67
C ALA A 194 7.77 -6.38 9.44
N GLU A 195 8.54 -7.20 10.16
CA GLU A 195 8.41 -8.66 10.15
C GLU A 195 7.04 -9.11 10.62
N LEU A 196 6.54 -8.54 11.73
CA LEU A 196 5.20 -8.82 12.26
C LEU A 196 4.11 -8.56 11.21
N ARG A 197 4.27 -7.49 10.42
CA ARG A 197 3.34 -7.11 9.35
C ARG A 197 3.54 -7.91 8.05
N GLY A 198 4.67 -8.60 7.89
CA GLY A 198 5.05 -9.28 6.66
C GLY A 198 5.40 -8.33 5.51
N VAL A 199 6.00 -7.16 5.81
CA VAL A 199 6.43 -6.18 4.81
C VAL A 199 7.92 -5.87 4.95
N ASP A 200 8.53 -5.35 3.88
CA ASP A 200 9.92 -4.92 3.90
C ASP A 200 10.15 -3.75 4.88
N PRO A 201 11.26 -3.73 5.66
CA PRO A 201 11.57 -2.62 6.56
C PRO A 201 11.64 -1.25 5.87
N GLY A 202 12.01 -1.21 4.58
CA GLY A 202 11.99 0.00 3.76
C GLY A 202 10.58 0.55 3.53
N THR A 203 9.59 -0.34 3.31
CA THR A 203 8.17 0.06 3.27
C THR A 203 7.73 0.62 4.62
N MET A 204 8.13 -0.01 5.72
CA MET A 204 7.78 0.44 7.06
C MET A 204 8.38 1.83 7.39
N ARG A 205 9.61 2.11 6.95
CA ARG A 205 10.19 3.48 7.01
C ARG A 205 9.37 4.50 6.23
N GLY A 206 8.74 4.10 5.14
CA GLY A 206 7.79 4.92 4.39
C GLY A 206 6.59 5.32 5.25
N TYR A 207 6.00 4.36 5.97
CA TYR A 207 4.88 4.63 6.88
C TYR A 207 5.27 5.51 8.06
N VAL A 208 6.48 5.35 8.61
CA VAL A 208 7.03 6.27 9.63
C VAL A 208 7.01 7.70 9.11
N LYS A 209 7.59 7.95 7.92
CA LYS A 209 7.63 9.30 7.32
C LYS A 209 6.24 9.89 7.12
N LEU A 210 5.26 9.07 6.73
CA LEU A 210 3.87 9.50 6.57
C LEU A 210 3.15 9.77 7.89
N SER A 211 3.65 9.23 9.01
CA SER A 211 3.04 9.37 10.34
C SER A 211 3.64 10.51 11.16
N LEU A 212 4.82 11.04 10.79
CA LEU A 212 5.52 12.07 11.59
C LEU A 212 4.63 13.27 11.94
N ASN A 213 3.90 13.81 10.96
CA ASN A 213 3.02 14.96 11.19
C ASN A 213 1.87 14.63 12.15
N ASP A 214 1.35 13.40 12.11
CA ASP A 214 0.28 12.97 13.01
C ASP A 214 0.84 12.72 14.42
N TRP A 215 2.07 12.22 14.52
CA TRP A 215 2.77 12.02 15.78
C TRP A 215 3.16 13.34 16.47
N ASP A 216 3.51 14.38 15.72
CA ASP A 216 3.75 15.71 16.29
C ASP A 216 2.52 16.23 17.05
N GLU A 217 1.32 15.83 16.60
CA GLU A 217 0.04 16.14 17.23
C GLU A 217 -0.42 15.08 18.26
N HIS A 218 0.44 14.12 18.61
CA HIS A 218 0.14 12.99 19.51
C HIS A 218 -1.05 12.14 19.04
N ARG A 219 -1.21 11.97 17.72
CA ARG A 219 -2.25 11.14 17.11
C ARG A 219 -1.65 9.93 16.39
N ASP A 220 -2.46 8.89 16.23
CA ASP A 220 -2.10 7.77 15.38
C ASP A 220 -2.13 8.19 13.90
N GLY A 221 -1.07 7.86 13.16
CA GLY A 221 -0.95 8.12 11.74
C GLY A 221 -1.14 6.86 10.90
N TYR A 222 -0.29 6.71 9.88
CA TYR A 222 -0.17 5.43 9.15
C TYR A 222 0.37 4.30 10.05
N LEU A 223 1.08 4.67 11.10
CA LEU A 223 1.53 3.80 12.19
C LEU A 223 1.00 4.35 13.52
N PRO A 224 0.81 3.47 14.52
CA PRO A 224 0.38 3.93 15.83
C PRO A 224 1.47 4.81 16.45
N TYR A 225 1.08 5.72 17.32
CA TYR A 225 2.02 6.56 18.04
C TYR A 225 3.02 5.69 18.82
N PRO A 226 4.35 5.95 18.70
CA PRO A 226 5.38 5.15 19.34
C PRO A 226 5.35 5.30 20.87
N ASP A 227 5.57 4.19 21.57
CA ASP A 227 5.65 4.18 23.04
C ASP A 227 6.99 4.77 23.52
N GLU A 228 8.05 4.61 22.73
CA GLU A 228 9.36 5.17 23.03
C GLU A 228 9.99 5.77 21.76
N THR A 229 10.44 7.02 21.88
CA THR A 229 11.22 7.71 20.85
C THR A 229 12.57 8.12 21.42
N LYS A 230 13.66 7.62 20.83
CA LYS A 230 15.04 7.92 21.25
C LYS A 230 15.83 8.59 20.13
N PRO A 231 16.67 9.60 20.43
CA PRO A 231 17.59 10.15 19.44
C PRO A 231 18.64 9.10 19.04
N ALA A 232 19.01 9.10 17.76
CA ALA A 232 20.03 8.24 17.18
C ALA A 232 20.90 9.02 16.19
N ARG A 233 22.00 8.40 15.74
CA ARG A 233 22.99 9.06 14.85
C ARG A 233 22.36 9.68 13.60
N ASN A 234 21.28 9.08 13.08
CA ASN A 234 20.59 9.52 11.87
C ASN A 234 19.09 9.78 12.11
N GLY A 235 18.75 10.57 13.15
CA GLY A 235 17.38 10.97 13.46
C GLY A 235 16.87 10.31 14.74
N HIS A 236 15.69 9.69 14.68
CA HIS A 236 15.06 9.07 15.84
C HIS A 236 14.82 7.57 15.61
N VAL A 237 14.94 6.79 16.69
CA VAL A 237 14.50 5.40 16.77
C VAL A 237 13.16 5.39 17.47
N TYR A 238 12.17 4.83 16.79
CA TYR A 238 10.81 4.66 17.28
C TYR A 238 10.62 3.21 17.69
N ARG A 239 9.98 3.00 18.84
CA ARG A 239 9.67 1.68 19.39
C ARG A 239 8.23 1.63 19.87
N TRP A 240 7.65 0.45 19.79
CA TRP A 240 6.27 0.17 20.17
C TRP A 240 6.22 -1.01 21.10
N LYS A 241 5.27 -1.03 22.03
CA LYS A 241 4.96 -2.24 22.78
C LYS A 241 4.47 -3.31 21.81
N HIS A 242 4.95 -4.54 21.99
CA HIS A 242 4.61 -5.68 21.16
C HIS A 242 3.09 -5.86 21.04
N ALA A 243 2.35 -5.75 22.15
CA ALA A 243 0.89 -5.85 22.15
C ALA A 243 0.21 -4.79 21.26
N ARG A 244 0.70 -3.54 21.26
CA ARG A 244 0.15 -2.47 20.42
C ARG A 244 0.42 -2.74 18.94
N ALA A 245 1.63 -3.21 18.61
CA ALA A 245 1.98 -3.58 17.25
C ALA A 245 1.12 -4.76 16.74
N VAL A 246 0.96 -5.80 17.55
CA VAL A 246 0.09 -6.96 17.23
C VAL A 246 -1.35 -6.53 17.01
N ALA A 247 -1.94 -5.77 17.95
CA ALA A 247 -3.30 -5.25 17.79
C ALA A 247 -3.45 -4.34 16.56
N TRP A 248 -2.37 -3.67 16.16
CA TRP A 248 -2.36 -2.84 14.97
C TRP A 248 -2.34 -3.67 13.67
N VAL A 249 -1.52 -4.73 13.61
CA VAL A 249 -1.38 -5.62 12.44
C VAL A 249 -2.59 -6.56 12.28
N PHE A 250 -3.09 -7.08 13.40
CA PHE A 250 -4.16 -8.07 13.47
C PHE A 250 -5.35 -7.49 14.25
N PRO A 251 -6.03 -6.46 13.72
CA PRO A 251 -7.13 -5.84 14.45
C PRO A 251 -8.34 -6.79 14.45
N GLU A 252 -8.99 -6.94 15.62
CA GLU A 252 -10.22 -7.74 15.77
C GLU A 252 -11.36 -7.23 14.87
N GLN A 253 -11.35 -5.94 14.56
CA GLN A 253 -12.24 -5.31 13.59
C GLN A 253 -11.44 -4.81 12.40
N ARG A 254 -11.92 -5.07 11.17
CA ARG A 254 -11.29 -4.55 9.96
C ARG A 254 -11.17 -3.03 10.06
N ARG A 255 -9.95 -2.54 10.19
CA ARG A 255 -9.68 -1.10 10.08
C ARG A 255 -10.01 -0.67 8.67
N THR A 256 -10.89 0.33 8.55
CA THR A 256 -11.14 1.04 7.30
C THR A 256 -9.85 1.78 6.96
N GLY A 257 -8.90 1.06 6.35
CA GLY A 257 -7.53 1.49 6.10
C GLY A 257 -7.52 2.71 5.21
N GLY A 258 -7.29 3.85 5.82
CA GLY A 258 -7.22 5.16 5.21
C GLY A 258 -7.43 6.15 6.34
N ARG A 259 -6.65 7.23 6.35
CA ARG A 259 -7.01 8.46 7.09
C ARG A 259 -8.52 8.58 7.09
N THR A 260 -9.16 8.73 8.25
CA THR A 260 -10.55 9.22 8.30
C THR A 260 -10.61 10.32 7.26
N PRO A 261 -11.32 10.12 6.13
CA PRO A 261 -11.17 11.02 5.01
C PRO A 261 -11.75 12.34 5.51
N GLY A 262 -10.87 13.23 5.97
CA GLY A 262 -11.26 14.57 6.34
C GLY A 262 -12.03 15.11 5.14
N ARG A 263 -13.13 15.80 5.40
CA ARG A 263 -14.05 16.29 4.37
C ARG A 263 -13.24 16.80 3.18
N ALA A 264 -13.47 16.19 2.01
CA ALA A 264 -12.76 16.58 0.81
C ALA A 264 -13.12 18.05 0.48
N PRO A 265 -12.17 18.88 0.03
CA PRO A 265 -12.44 20.28 -0.24
C PRO A 265 -13.39 20.31 -1.44
N THR A 266 -14.53 20.93 -1.23
CA THR A 266 -15.60 21.02 -2.22
C THR A 266 -15.55 22.34 -2.98
N VAL A 267 -16.34 22.45 -4.06
CA VAL A 267 -16.49 23.73 -4.78
C VAL A 267 -17.15 24.77 -3.87
N ALA A 268 -18.09 24.37 -3.00
CA ALA A 268 -18.70 25.25 -2.01
C ALA A 268 -17.66 25.84 -1.02
N ASP A 269 -16.66 25.05 -0.61
CA ASP A 269 -15.59 25.55 0.26
C ASP A 269 -14.70 26.58 -0.46
N LEU A 270 -14.43 26.34 -1.76
CA LEU A 270 -13.73 27.32 -2.60
C LEU A 270 -14.54 28.61 -2.78
N GLU A 271 -15.86 28.51 -3.00
CA GLU A 271 -16.74 29.67 -3.14
C GLU A 271 -16.85 30.46 -1.85
N SER A 272 -16.93 29.80 -0.69
CA SER A 272 -16.89 30.48 0.61
C SER A 272 -15.58 31.24 0.81
N VAL A 273 -14.43 30.66 0.42
CA VAL A 273 -13.13 31.35 0.48
C VAL A 273 -13.07 32.57 -0.45
N LEU A 274 -13.65 32.45 -1.65
CA LEU A 274 -13.71 33.56 -2.61
C LEU A 274 -14.70 34.65 -2.18
N ALA A 275 -15.85 34.28 -1.61
CA ALA A 275 -16.84 35.20 -1.10
C ALA A 275 -16.27 36.05 0.06
N ASP A 276 -15.51 35.40 0.97
CA ASP A 276 -14.88 36.10 2.10
C ASP A 276 -13.73 37.02 1.67
N ALA A 277 -13.14 36.78 0.51
CA ALA A 277 -12.13 37.66 -0.09
C ALA A 277 -12.73 38.88 -0.81
N GLY A 278 -14.04 38.86 -1.09
CA GLY A 278 -14.75 39.88 -1.84
C GLY A 278 -14.15 40.11 -3.23
N ASP A 279 -13.92 41.37 -3.57
CA ASP A 279 -13.35 41.80 -4.87
C ASP A 279 -11.82 41.65 -4.96
N THR A 280 -11.18 41.14 -3.90
CA THR A 280 -9.72 40.99 -3.91
C THR A 280 -9.32 39.74 -4.72
N PRO A 281 -8.53 39.89 -5.79
CA PRO A 281 -8.11 38.74 -6.59
C PRO A 281 -7.10 37.88 -5.82
N LEU A 282 -7.56 36.77 -5.23
CA LEU A 282 -6.69 35.82 -4.55
C LEU A 282 -5.91 34.95 -5.54
N LYS A 283 -4.62 34.79 -5.28
CA LYS A 283 -3.78 33.81 -6.00
C LYS A 283 -4.11 32.39 -5.52
N ASN A 284 -3.93 31.40 -6.40
CA ASN A 284 -4.15 29.98 -6.07
C ASN A 284 -3.41 29.50 -4.80
N ARG A 285 -2.25 30.12 -4.49
CA ARG A 285 -1.48 29.82 -3.29
C ARG A 285 -2.15 30.33 -2.01
N GLU A 286 -2.77 31.50 -2.07
CA GLU A 286 -3.52 32.10 -0.95
C GLU A 286 -4.80 31.31 -0.72
N ILE A 287 -5.50 30.95 -1.80
CA ILE A 287 -6.68 30.06 -1.74
C ILE A 287 -6.31 28.71 -1.08
N ALA A 288 -5.17 28.12 -1.44
CA ALA A 288 -4.71 26.87 -0.85
C ALA A 288 -4.40 27.01 0.65
N ALA A 289 -3.75 28.10 1.05
CA ALA A 289 -3.46 28.40 2.46
C ALA A 289 -4.74 28.61 3.27
N GLU A 290 -5.71 29.33 2.71
CA GLU A 290 -6.98 29.63 3.38
C GLU A 290 -7.87 28.39 3.50
N LEU A 291 -7.96 27.56 2.46
CA LEU A 291 -8.61 26.25 2.54
C LEU A 291 -7.90 25.33 3.54
N THR A 292 -6.57 25.42 3.64
CA THR A 292 -5.80 24.66 4.62
C THR A 292 -6.15 25.06 6.05
N ARG A 293 -6.26 26.38 6.30
CA ARG A 293 -6.65 26.95 7.59
C ARG A 293 -8.06 26.51 8.00
N ARG A 294 -9.04 26.58 7.10
CA ARG A 294 -10.45 26.23 7.38
C ARG A 294 -10.69 24.74 7.57
N LEU A 295 -10.03 23.91 6.77
CA LEU A 295 -10.25 22.47 6.78
C LEU A 295 -9.30 21.74 7.75
N GLY A 296 -8.39 22.47 8.41
CA GLY A 296 -7.41 21.92 9.33
C GLY A 296 -6.49 20.88 8.66
N ARG A 297 -6.26 21.00 7.34
CA ARG A 297 -5.53 20.00 6.56
C ARG A 297 -4.80 20.63 5.38
N PRO A 298 -3.60 20.17 5.00
CA PRO A 298 -2.88 20.73 3.86
C PRO A 298 -3.64 20.53 2.55
N VAL A 299 -3.95 21.62 1.85
CA VAL A 299 -4.55 21.62 0.52
C VAL A 299 -3.49 21.99 -0.51
N SER A 300 -3.29 21.14 -1.51
CA SER A 300 -2.31 21.39 -2.57
C SER A 300 -2.85 22.32 -3.66
N LEU A 301 -1.94 23.00 -4.36
CA LEU A 301 -2.27 23.86 -5.51
C LEU A 301 -3.04 23.11 -6.62
N GLN A 302 -2.73 21.83 -6.82
CA GLN A 302 -3.41 20.99 -7.81
C GLN A 302 -4.90 20.78 -7.46
N ILE A 303 -5.23 20.66 -6.17
CA ILE A 303 -6.62 20.55 -5.72
C ILE A 303 -7.36 21.86 -6.03
N VAL A 304 -6.75 23.02 -5.74
CA VAL A 304 -7.34 24.33 -6.06
C VAL A 304 -7.57 24.49 -7.57
N GLN A 305 -6.58 24.15 -8.39
CA GLN A 305 -6.73 24.19 -9.86
C GLN A 305 -7.86 23.28 -10.34
N ARG A 306 -7.99 22.07 -9.78
CA ARG A 306 -9.06 21.14 -10.12
C ARG A 306 -10.43 21.68 -9.72
N LEU A 307 -10.55 22.30 -8.55
CA LEU A 307 -11.81 22.92 -8.10
C LEU A 307 -12.18 24.12 -8.96
N ASN A 308 -11.23 24.98 -9.30
CA ASN A 308 -11.43 26.10 -10.23
C ASN A 308 -11.90 25.61 -11.61
N ARG A 309 -11.34 24.51 -12.11
CA ARG A 309 -11.81 23.90 -13.36
C ARG A 309 -13.25 23.39 -13.24
N LYS A 310 -13.57 22.64 -12.17
CA LYS A 310 -14.93 22.15 -11.92
C LYS A 310 -15.96 23.27 -11.80
N ARG A 311 -15.60 24.40 -11.18
CA ARG A 311 -16.45 25.60 -11.06
C ARG A 311 -16.75 26.25 -12.42
N ARG A 312 -15.87 26.08 -13.42
CA ARG A 312 -16.05 26.61 -14.78
C ARG A 312 -16.75 25.64 -15.73
N GLU A 313 -16.87 24.37 -15.36
CA GLU A 313 -17.54 23.33 -16.14
C GLU A 313 -19.07 23.17 -15.92
N PRO A 314 -19.81 23.90 -15.04
CA PRO A 314 -21.23 23.63 -14.86
C PRO A 314 -22.12 24.10 -16.03
N ASP A 315 -21.62 24.96 -16.93
CA ASP A 315 -22.41 25.51 -18.05
C ASP A 315 -22.34 24.69 -19.35
N ALA A 316 -21.51 23.64 -19.44
CA ALA A 316 -21.35 22.87 -20.68
C ALA A 316 -22.29 21.65 -20.80
N ALA A 317 -23.06 21.34 -19.76
CA ALA A 317 -23.92 20.15 -19.71
C ALA A 317 -25.42 20.45 -19.81
N ASP A 318 -25.84 21.72 -19.82
CA ASP A 318 -27.25 22.14 -19.77
C ASP A 318 -27.70 22.95 -21.01
N SER A 319 -26.91 22.95 -22.09
CA SER A 319 -27.21 23.65 -23.35
C SER A 319 -27.51 22.71 -24.52
N GLY A 320 -28.00 21.50 -24.24
CA GLY A 320 -28.21 20.45 -25.23
C GLY A 320 -29.57 19.77 -25.09
N ASP A 321 -30.65 20.53 -24.95
CA ASP A 321 -32.02 20.13 -25.30
C ASP A 321 -32.94 21.35 -25.30
N ILE A 322 -33.00 22.07 -26.44
CA ILE A 322 -34.20 22.73 -26.96
C ILE A 322 -34.18 22.57 -28.48
#